data_AF-A0A2K0XI75-F1
#
_entry.id   AF-A0A2K0XI75-F1
#
_cell.length_a   1.000
_cell.length_b   1.000
_cell.length_c   1.000
_cell.angle_alpha   90.00
_cell.angle_beta   90.00
_cell.angle_gamma   90.00
#
_symmetry.space_group_name_H-M   'P 1'
#
loop_
_entity.id
_entity.type
_entity.pdbx_description
1 polymer ?
#
loop_
_entity_poly.entity_id
_entity_poly.type
_entity_poly.pdbx_seq_one_letter_code
_entity_poly.pdbx_strand_id
1 'polypeptide(L)'
;MALVIALLFVITWVTWTCWPSSGQQMKRAVAVIESKSWYEIVCNGKKVLFFADISSDSSLSRLSVLRDSSTLTTYSTGVWLNRYAVIPSCHGRLVTIKTNVNKAVGIDACTLIRKEQARNLQRIRRLQSRLKELNYYLRIHNVHDEGYNTVAGYTDEIKNRAAQAKALLSILDSIQKSKQIRIFHKTSYIAHYNNRKGERQHVYMVEINASAKQQTVLLQTTTQTTPTDVVPLSIMPWKAKSNGDALAVGYGGLGIPELATEKTHCCILSTVLHDRQHDLPTVLAGAGSPVFSSGGRLIGITQGKHVIDRTQLLDLFSKEGKP
;
A
#
# COMPACT_ATOMS: atom_id res chain seq x y z
N MET A 1 39.38 -36.62 -10.21
CA MET A 1 38.48 -36.87 -9.05
C MET A 1 37.83 -35.60 -8.52
N ALA A 2 38.59 -34.57 -8.09
CA ALA A 2 38.02 -33.33 -7.55
C ALA A 2 37.03 -32.61 -8.50
N LEU A 3 37.34 -32.57 -9.80
CA LEU A 3 36.50 -31.94 -10.82
C LEU A 3 35.15 -32.67 -11.01
N VAL A 4 35.17 -34.00 -10.92
CA VAL A 4 33.96 -34.84 -11.01
C VAL A 4 33.08 -34.66 -9.78
N ILE A 5 33.69 -34.62 -8.59
CA ILE A 5 32.97 -34.37 -7.32
C ILE A 5 32.34 -32.98 -7.33
N ALA A 6 33.09 -31.94 -7.74
CA ALA A 6 32.57 -30.59 -7.86
C ALA A 6 31.39 -30.51 -8.84
N LEU A 7 31.48 -31.20 -9.98
CA LEU A 7 30.42 -31.23 -10.99
C LEU A 7 29.15 -31.94 -10.47
N LEU A 8 29.29 -33.04 -9.74
CA LEU A 8 28.16 -33.72 -9.08
C LEU A 8 27.51 -32.83 -8.01
N PHE A 9 28.30 -32.08 -7.22
CA PHE A 9 27.78 -31.10 -6.28
C PHE A 9 26.99 -29.99 -6.97
N VAL A 10 27.49 -29.46 -8.09
CA VAL A 10 26.76 -28.44 -8.86
C VAL A 10 25.46 -29.00 -9.43
N ILE A 11 25.47 -30.22 -9.99
CA ILE A 11 24.26 -30.85 -10.54
C ILE A 11 23.21 -31.05 -9.44
N THR A 12 23.60 -31.66 -8.31
CA THR A 12 22.70 -31.88 -7.17
C THR A 12 22.15 -30.58 -6.59
N TRP A 13 22.99 -29.53 -6.51
CA TRP A 13 22.56 -28.20 -6.09
C TRP A 13 21.53 -27.59 -7.05
N VAL A 14 21.81 -27.63 -8.36
CA VAL A 14 20.91 -27.07 -9.39
C VAL A 14 19.60 -27.85 -9.45
N THR A 15 19.62 -29.18 -9.37
CA THR A 15 18.40 -29.99 -9.38
C THR A 15 17.54 -29.74 -8.15
N TRP A 16 18.16 -29.60 -6.97
CA TRP A 16 17.45 -29.27 -5.74
C TRP A 16 16.85 -27.86 -5.78
N THR A 17 17.57 -26.86 -6.29
CA THR A 17 17.09 -25.47 -6.34
C THR A 17 16.03 -25.25 -7.42
N CYS A 18 16.05 -26.05 -8.49
CA CYS A 18 15.04 -26.05 -9.54
C CYS A 18 13.79 -26.88 -9.19
N TRP A 19 13.79 -27.55 -8.04
CA TRP A 19 12.68 -28.38 -7.61
C TRP A 19 11.43 -27.52 -7.35
N PRO A 20 10.23 -27.99 -7.76
CA PRO A 20 9.01 -27.26 -7.50
C PRO A 20 8.72 -27.01 -6.02
N SER A 21 8.12 -25.85 -5.72
CA SER A 21 7.78 -25.49 -4.35
C SER A 21 6.60 -26.31 -3.82
N SER A 22 6.68 -26.75 -2.57
CA SER A 22 5.55 -27.39 -1.90
C SER A 22 4.50 -26.37 -1.45
N GLY A 23 3.27 -26.80 -1.16
CA GLY A 23 2.21 -25.91 -0.68
C GLY A 23 2.59 -25.15 0.62
N GLN A 24 3.39 -25.77 1.50
CA GLN A 24 3.88 -25.08 2.71
C GLN A 24 4.94 -24.01 2.39
N GLN A 25 5.84 -24.29 1.44
CA GLN A 25 6.82 -23.31 0.98
C GLN A 25 6.14 -22.12 0.29
N MET A 26 5.12 -22.39 -0.53
CA MET A 26 4.27 -21.38 -1.15
C MET A 26 3.63 -20.43 -0.13
N LYS A 27 3.06 -20.96 0.95
CA LYS A 27 2.46 -20.15 2.03
C LYS A 27 3.50 -19.34 2.81
N ARG A 28 4.70 -19.89 3.00
CA ARG A 28 5.81 -19.21 3.71
C ARG A 28 6.58 -18.21 2.84
N ALA A 29 6.30 -18.18 1.53
CA ALA A 29 6.86 -17.22 0.59
C ALA A 29 6.08 -15.91 0.51
N VAL A 30 4.87 -15.87 1.07
CA VAL A 30 3.99 -14.69 1.00
C VAL A 30 3.95 -13.93 2.32
N ALA A 31 3.66 -12.65 2.22
CA ALA A 31 3.44 -11.75 3.35
C ALA A 31 2.26 -10.81 3.04
N VAL A 32 1.59 -10.33 4.08
CA VAL A 32 0.66 -9.19 3.98
C VAL A 32 1.49 -7.92 4.09
N ILE A 33 1.40 -7.05 3.09
CA ILE A 33 2.08 -5.76 3.10
C ILE A 33 1.09 -4.69 3.54
N GLU A 34 1.41 -4.03 4.63
CA GLU A 34 0.75 -2.82 5.09
C GLU A 34 1.52 -1.62 4.53
N SER A 35 0.83 -0.82 3.71
CA SER A 35 1.34 0.38 3.06
C SER A 35 0.65 1.59 3.64
N LYS A 36 1.38 2.39 4.42
CA LYS A 36 0.91 3.68 4.94
C LYS A 36 1.42 4.79 4.04
N SER A 37 0.51 5.55 3.44
CA SER A 37 0.86 6.68 2.59
C SER A 37 0.25 7.97 3.10
N TRP A 38 0.97 9.08 2.88
CA TRP A 38 0.50 10.43 3.18
C TRP A 38 1.22 11.43 2.28
N TYR A 39 0.66 12.62 2.19
CA TYR A 39 1.28 13.76 1.53
C TYR A 39 1.71 14.79 2.55
N GLU A 40 2.87 15.40 2.32
CA GLU A 40 3.43 16.48 3.14
C GLU A 40 3.46 17.77 2.32
N ILE A 41 2.78 18.81 2.80
CA ILE A 41 2.87 20.17 2.26
C ILE A 41 4.01 20.89 2.98
N VAL A 42 5.07 21.18 2.24
CA VAL A 42 6.27 21.84 2.74
C VAL A 42 6.34 23.25 2.19
N CYS A 43 6.43 24.23 3.09
CA CYS A 43 6.55 25.66 2.77
C CYS A 43 7.85 26.19 3.36
N ASN A 44 8.71 26.78 2.52
CA ASN A 44 10.02 27.31 2.93
C ASN A 44 10.84 26.30 3.79
N GLY A 45 10.79 25.01 3.43
CA GLY A 45 11.49 23.93 4.13
C GLY A 45 10.81 23.38 5.40
N LYS A 46 9.71 23.97 5.87
CA LYS A 46 8.96 23.50 7.04
C LYS A 46 7.70 22.73 6.61
N LYS A 47 7.42 21.60 7.28
CA LYS A 47 6.18 20.83 7.10
C LYS A 47 5.04 21.56 7.77
N VAL A 48 3.97 21.87 7.03
CA VAL A 48 2.86 22.69 7.54
C VAL A 48 1.56 21.89 7.64
N LEU A 49 1.25 21.10 6.62
CA LEU A 49 0.02 20.30 6.56
C LEU A 49 0.28 18.92 5.96
N PHE A 50 -0.58 17.98 6.33
CA PHE A 50 -0.60 16.62 5.82
C PHE A 50 -1.98 16.30 5.25
N PHE A 51 -2.05 15.47 4.22
CA PHE A 51 -3.31 14.95 3.69
C PHE A 51 -3.15 13.52 3.19
N ALA A 52 -4.25 12.78 3.12
CA ALA A 52 -4.23 11.35 2.83
C ALA A 52 -4.25 11.05 1.32
N ASP A 53 -5.11 11.74 0.58
CA ASP A 53 -5.32 11.48 -0.85
C ASP A 53 -5.86 12.73 -1.58
N ILE A 54 -5.82 12.68 -2.91
CA ILE A 54 -6.41 13.68 -3.81
C ILE A 54 -7.60 13.02 -4.53
N SER A 55 -8.79 13.57 -4.30
CA SER A 55 -10.03 13.16 -4.96
C SER A 55 -10.07 13.65 -6.42
N SER A 56 -10.99 13.11 -7.22
CA SER A 56 -11.17 13.46 -8.64
C SER A 56 -11.48 14.95 -8.87
N ASP A 57 -12.16 15.60 -7.92
CA ASP A 57 -12.44 17.05 -7.92
C ASP A 57 -11.26 17.91 -7.43
N SER A 58 -10.06 17.30 -7.34
CA SER A 58 -8.86 17.87 -6.73
C SER A 58 -9.04 18.24 -5.25
N SER A 59 -9.95 17.59 -4.51
CA SER A 59 -10.06 17.80 -3.06
C SER A 59 -9.02 17.03 -2.25
N LEU A 60 -8.49 17.67 -1.21
CA LEU A 60 -7.57 17.06 -0.27
C LEU A 60 -8.35 16.31 0.82
N SER A 61 -8.22 15.00 0.82
CA SER A 61 -8.87 14.16 1.83
C SER A 61 -8.08 14.16 3.14
N ARG A 62 -8.80 14.20 4.27
CA ARG A 62 -8.22 14.16 5.64
C ARG A 62 -7.09 15.18 5.86
N LEU A 63 -7.24 16.40 5.38
CA LEU A 63 -6.26 17.47 5.60
C LEU A 63 -6.14 17.80 7.10
N SER A 64 -4.93 17.74 7.66
CA SER A 64 -4.65 17.99 9.07
C SER A 64 -3.24 18.55 9.29
N VAL A 65 -3.03 19.14 10.47
CA VAL A 65 -1.69 19.50 10.97
C VAL A 65 -0.95 18.26 11.50
N LEU A 66 -1.70 17.24 11.94
CA LEU A 66 -1.16 16.00 12.47
C LEU A 66 -1.10 14.93 11.38
N ARG A 67 0.10 14.36 11.17
CA ARG A 67 0.33 13.28 10.19
C ARG A 67 -0.59 12.08 10.38
N ASP A 68 -0.77 11.65 11.63
CA ASP A 68 -1.46 10.39 11.92
C ASP A 68 -2.95 10.45 11.55
N SER A 69 -3.56 11.65 11.56
CA SER A 69 -4.93 11.88 11.09
C SER A 69 -5.06 11.88 9.56
N SER A 70 -3.94 12.01 8.85
CA SER A 70 -3.85 12.19 7.39
C SER A 70 -3.19 11.00 6.69
N THR A 71 -3.11 9.85 7.36
CA THR A 71 -2.49 8.65 6.80
C THR A 71 -3.54 7.74 6.17
N LEU A 72 -3.24 7.22 4.97
CA LEU A 72 -4.00 6.19 4.29
C LEU A 72 -3.27 4.85 4.40
N THR A 73 -3.89 3.88 5.06
CA THR A 73 -3.40 2.50 5.15
C THR A 73 -4.07 1.66 4.09
N THR A 74 -3.29 0.98 3.25
CA THR A 74 -3.76 -0.02 2.30
C THR A 74 -2.98 -1.32 2.49
N TYR A 75 -3.59 -2.43 2.10
CA TYR A 75 -2.98 -3.74 2.21
C TYR A 75 -2.84 -4.41 0.84
N SER A 76 -1.76 -5.16 0.66
CA SER A 76 -1.51 -5.97 -0.55
C SER A 76 -0.82 -7.27 -0.19
N THR A 77 -0.79 -8.22 -1.13
CA THR A 77 0.03 -9.43 -0.97
C THR A 77 1.44 -9.15 -1.47
N GLY A 78 2.44 -9.61 -0.74
CA GLY A 78 3.85 -9.52 -1.09
C GLY A 78 4.48 -10.90 -1.20
N VAL A 79 5.55 -11.01 -1.99
CA VAL A 79 6.26 -12.28 -2.26
C VAL A 79 7.75 -12.09 -2.04
N TRP A 80 8.33 -12.93 -1.20
CA TRP A 80 9.77 -12.99 -0.98
C TRP A 80 10.45 -13.68 -2.16
N LEU A 81 11.43 -13.00 -2.76
CA LEU A 81 12.04 -13.46 -4.01
C LEU A 81 13.57 -13.44 -3.92
N ASN A 82 14.19 -14.48 -4.46
CA ASN A 82 15.62 -14.49 -4.74
C ASN A 82 15.92 -13.70 -6.02
N ARG A 83 17.00 -12.93 -6.00
CA ARG A 83 17.50 -12.21 -7.18
C ARG A 83 17.94 -13.17 -8.28
N TYR A 84 18.59 -14.26 -7.91
CA TYR A 84 19.11 -15.28 -8.81
C TYR A 84 18.37 -16.62 -8.63
N ALA A 85 18.20 -17.36 -9.72
CA ALA A 85 17.44 -18.61 -9.74
C ALA A 85 18.03 -19.70 -8.83
N VAL A 86 19.36 -19.82 -8.81
CA VAL A 86 20.08 -20.93 -8.17
C VAL A 86 20.87 -20.51 -6.92
N ILE A 87 20.81 -19.23 -6.53
CA ILE A 87 21.54 -18.69 -5.37
C ILE A 87 20.52 -18.08 -4.39
N PRO A 88 20.55 -18.47 -3.11
CA PRO A 88 19.69 -17.90 -2.07
C PRO A 88 20.11 -16.43 -1.84
N SER A 89 19.50 -15.54 -2.61
CA SER A 89 19.95 -14.15 -2.78
C SER A 89 18.85 -13.14 -2.43
N CYS A 90 17.85 -13.56 -1.64
CA CYS A 90 16.77 -12.72 -1.18
C CYS A 90 17.28 -11.49 -0.40
N HIS A 91 18.09 -11.65 0.65
CA HIS A 91 18.55 -10.54 1.53
C HIS A 91 17.39 -9.63 1.98
N GLY A 92 16.28 -10.25 2.37
CA GLY A 92 15.07 -9.55 2.78
C GLY A 92 14.33 -8.84 1.64
N ARG A 93 14.52 -9.24 0.37
CA ARG A 93 13.79 -8.69 -0.76
C ARG A 93 12.40 -9.29 -0.93
N LEU A 94 11.43 -8.42 -1.12
CA LEU A 94 10.03 -8.75 -1.34
C LEU A 94 9.46 -7.89 -2.46
N VAL A 95 8.66 -8.48 -3.34
CA VAL A 95 7.95 -7.75 -4.38
C VAL A 95 6.45 -7.71 -4.07
N THR A 96 5.83 -6.56 -4.29
CA THR A 96 4.37 -6.36 -4.17
C THR A 96 3.88 -5.35 -5.21
N ILE A 97 2.56 -5.12 -5.23
CA ILE A 97 1.90 -4.11 -6.06
C ILE A 97 1.81 -2.80 -5.28
N LYS A 98 2.16 -1.69 -5.95
CA LYS A 98 2.06 -0.34 -5.45
C LYS A 98 0.61 0.13 -5.55
N THR A 99 -0.13 -0.01 -4.45
CA THR A 99 -1.52 0.42 -4.31
C THR A 99 -1.65 1.95 -4.25
N ASN A 100 -0.73 2.61 -3.54
CA ASN A 100 -0.75 4.06 -3.31
C ASN A 100 0.12 4.76 -4.35
N VAL A 101 -0.48 5.13 -5.49
CA VAL A 101 0.19 5.89 -6.55
C VAL A 101 0.16 7.38 -6.21
N ASN A 102 1.28 8.08 -6.44
CA ASN A 102 1.36 9.52 -6.25
C ASN A 102 0.47 10.24 -7.27
N LYS A 103 -0.69 10.72 -6.83
CA LYS A 103 -1.65 11.47 -7.66
C LYS A 103 -1.29 12.95 -7.79
N ALA A 104 -0.36 13.46 -6.99
CA ALA A 104 0.07 14.85 -7.05
C ALA A 104 1.04 15.12 -8.23
N VAL A 105 1.50 14.08 -8.92
CA VAL A 105 2.41 14.23 -10.08
C VAL A 105 1.70 15.02 -11.18
N GLY A 106 2.33 16.11 -11.62
CA GLY A 106 1.78 16.98 -12.67
C GLY A 106 0.69 17.96 -12.21
N ILE A 107 0.27 17.91 -10.94
CA ILE A 107 -0.66 18.88 -10.37
C ILE A 107 0.12 20.03 -9.74
N ASP A 108 -0.21 21.26 -10.12
CA ASP A 108 0.37 22.44 -9.49
C ASP A 108 -0.12 22.57 -8.03
N ALA A 109 0.83 22.58 -7.09
CA ALA A 109 0.56 22.69 -5.66
C ALA A 109 -0.23 23.97 -5.34
N CYS A 110 0.08 25.10 -5.99
CA CYS A 110 -0.61 26.37 -5.75
C CYS A 110 -2.10 26.27 -6.14
N THR A 111 -2.41 25.68 -7.29
CA THR A 111 -3.80 25.46 -7.70
C THR A 111 -4.57 24.57 -6.73
N LEU A 112 -3.94 23.52 -6.20
CA LEU A 112 -4.55 22.58 -5.25
C LEU A 112 -4.91 23.27 -3.93
N ILE A 113 -3.96 24.04 -3.38
CA ILE A 113 -4.16 24.83 -2.15
C ILE A 113 -5.24 25.90 -2.36
N ARG A 114 -5.26 26.58 -3.51
CA ARG A 114 -6.29 27.59 -3.83
C ARG A 114 -7.69 26.98 -3.90
N LYS A 115 -7.85 25.80 -4.52
CA LYS A 115 -9.14 25.09 -4.55
C LYS A 115 -9.59 24.70 -3.14
N GLU A 116 -8.67 24.19 -2.31
CA GLU A 116 -8.99 23.88 -0.91
C GLU A 116 -9.40 25.09 -0.08
N GLN A 117 -8.69 26.20 -0.24
CA GLN A 117 -9.03 27.44 0.44
C GLN A 117 -10.44 27.93 0.05
N ALA A 118 -10.79 27.90 -1.24
CA ALA A 118 -12.13 28.25 -1.71
C ALA A 118 -13.20 27.32 -1.14
N ARG A 119 -12.95 26.00 -1.09
CA ARG A 119 -13.84 25.03 -0.45
C ARG A 119 -14.00 25.30 1.05
N ASN A 120 -12.90 25.55 1.76
CA ASN A 120 -12.94 25.82 3.19
C ASN A 120 -13.65 27.15 3.51
N LEU A 121 -13.50 28.18 2.66
CA LEU A 121 -14.29 29.43 2.76
C LEU A 121 -15.79 29.17 2.63
N GLN A 122 -16.21 28.34 1.66
CA GLN A 122 -17.62 27.96 1.53
C GLN A 122 -18.10 27.17 2.76
N ARG A 123 -17.27 26.28 3.30
CA ARG A 123 -17.55 25.54 4.55
C ARG A 123 -17.74 26.48 5.74
N ILE A 124 -16.87 27.49 5.90
CA ILE A 124 -16.99 28.50 6.94
C ILE A 124 -18.33 29.25 6.82
N ARG A 125 -18.69 29.73 5.62
CA ARG A 125 -19.96 30.42 5.38
C ARG A 125 -21.17 29.56 5.77
N ARG A 126 -21.17 28.28 5.38
CA ARG A 126 -22.24 27.32 5.73
C ARG A 126 -22.34 27.10 7.24
N LEU A 127 -21.21 26.92 7.92
CA LEU A 127 -21.16 26.74 9.38
C LEU A 127 -21.64 28.00 10.12
N GLN A 128 -21.26 29.18 9.64
CA GLN A 128 -21.72 30.46 10.22
C GLN A 128 -23.23 30.68 10.03
N SER A 129 -23.79 30.34 8.87
CA SER A 129 -25.25 30.40 8.66
C SER A 129 -25.99 29.49 9.63
N ARG A 130 -25.56 28.21 9.74
CA ARG A 130 -26.14 27.25 10.69
C ARG A 130 -26.04 27.73 12.13
N LEU A 131 -24.88 28.29 12.51
CA LEU A 131 -24.68 28.82 13.86
C LEU A 131 -25.61 30.01 14.15
N LYS A 132 -25.89 30.86 13.15
CA LYS A 132 -26.87 31.95 13.28
C LYS A 132 -28.29 31.41 13.53
N GLU A 133 -28.69 30.38 12.79
CA GLU A 133 -30.00 29.72 12.94
C GLU A 133 -30.13 29.05 14.32
N LEU A 134 -29.12 28.30 14.76
CA LEU A 134 -29.12 27.64 16.06
C LEU A 134 -29.14 28.64 17.22
N ASN A 135 -28.36 29.72 17.13
CA ASN A 135 -28.39 30.79 18.14
C ASN A 135 -29.75 31.50 18.19
N TYR A 136 -30.43 31.65 17.05
CA TYR A 136 -31.78 32.19 17.02
C TYR A 136 -32.76 31.25 17.74
N TYR A 137 -32.70 29.95 17.44
CA TYR A 137 -33.54 28.94 18.10
C TYR A 137 -33.35 28.96 19.63
N LEU A 138 -32.10 28.91 20.11
CA LEU A 138 -31.78 28.94 21.54
C LEU A 138 -32.22 30.24 22.24
N ARG A 139 -32.30 31.36 21.51
CA ARG A 139 -32.76 32.65 22.04
C ARG A 139 -34.29 32.70 22.20
N ILE A 140 -35.03 32.14 21.24
CA ILE A 140 -36.50 32.18 21.23
C ILE A 140 -37.09 31.08 22.12
N HIS A 141 -36.49 29.89 22.13
CA HIS A 141 -36.98 28.73 22.88
C HIS A 141 -36.14 28.56 24.15
N ASN A 142 -36.51 29.27 25.22
CA ASN A 142 -35.84 29.23 26.53
C ASN A 142 -36.45 28.20 27.50
N VAL A 143 -37.20 27.22 26.98
CA VAL A 143 -37.74 26.12 27.78
C VAL A 143 -36.62 25.11 27.98
N HIS A 144 -36.18 24.95 29.23
CA HIS A 144 -35.04 24.11 29.59
C HIS A 144 -35.50 22.66 29.75
N ASP A 145 -35.67 21.96 28.62
CA ASP A 145 -35.93 20.52 28.56
C ASP A 145 -34.72 19.74 28.01
N GLU A 146 -34.84 18.42 27.87
CA GLU A 146 -33.77 17.58 27.28
C GLU A 146 -33.48 17.94 25.81
N GLY A 147 -34.47 18.46 25.09
CA GLY A 147 -34.31 18.95 23.73
C GLY A 147 -33.40 20.19 23.66
N TYR A 148 -33.56 21.12 24.61
CA TYR A 148 -32.71 22.30 24.73
C TYR A 148 -31.24 21.93 24.94
N ASN A 149 -30.95 21.02 25.88
CA ASN A 149 -29.58 20.58 26.15
C ASN A 149 -28.93 19.92 24.92
N THR A 150 -29.71 19.16 24.15
CA THR A 150 -29.26 18.54 22.90
C THR A 150 -28.88 19.60 21.86
N VAL A 151 -29.72 20.62 21.68
CA VAL A 151 -29.46 21.70 20.71
C VAL A 151 -28.29 22.59 21.15
N ALA A 152 -28.15 22.88 22.45
CA ALA A 152 -27.02 23.62 23.00
C ALA A 152 -25.70 22.87 22.75
N GLY A 153 -25.64 21.57 23.06
CA GLY A 153 -24.47 20.73 22.78
C GLY A 153 -24.11 20.69 21.30
N TYR A 154 -25.10 20.52 20.42
CA TYR A 154 -24.88 20.57 18.98
C TYR A 154 -24.38 21.93 18.49
N THR A 155 -24.86 23.03 19.09
CA THR A 155 -24.41 24.39 18.78
C THR A 155 -22.93 24.58 19.11
N ASP A 156 -22.48 24.07 20.26
CA ASP A 156 -21.07 24.10 20.64
C ASP A 156 -20.20 23.27 19.69
N GLU A 157 -20.67 22.11 19.23
CA GLU A 157 -19.96 21.35 18.19
C GLU A 157 -19.79 22.15 16.89
N ILE A 158 -20.87 22.80 16.40
CA ILE A 158 -20.81 23.61 15.18
C ILE A 158 -19.87 24.81 15.36
N LYS A 159 -19.88 25.44 16.54
CA LYS A 159 -18.96 26.52 16.91
C LYS A 159 -17.51 26.05 16.87
N ASN A 160 -17.21 24.89 17.44
CA ASN A 160 -15.86 24.29 17.41
C ASN A 160 -15.43 23.96 15.97
N ARG A 161 -16.31 23.37 15.16
CA ARG A 161 -16.04 23.11 13.73
C ARG A 161 -15.77 24.39 12.94
N ALA A 162 -16.48 25.48 13.25
CA ALA A 162 -16.25 26.78 12.61
C ALA A 162 -14.90 27.39 13.02
N ALA A 163 -14.52 27.28 14.29
CA ALA A 163 -13.20 27.72 14.77
C ALA A 163 -12.06 26.93 14.10
N GLN A 164 -12.17 25.60 14.02
CA GLN A 164 -11.22 24.74 13.31
C GLN A 164 -11.11 25.11 11.83
N ALA A 165 -12.24 25.35 11.15
CA ALA A 165 -12.23 25.75 9.74
C ALA A 165 -11.54 27.11 9.53
N LYS A 166 -11.75 28.07 10.44
CA LYS A 166 -11.04 29.37 10.40
C LYS A 166 -9.54 29.22 10.65
N ALA A 167 -9.14 28.37 11.60
CA ALA A 167 -7.73 28.08 11.86
C ALA A 167 -7.06 27.40 10.65
N LEU A 168 -7.76 26.49 9.98
CA LEU A 168 -7.26 25.91 8.73
C LEU A 168 -7.11 26.95 7.62
N LEU A 169 -8.05 27.90 7.51
CA LEU A 169 -7.97 28.98 6.53
C LEU A 169 -6.73 29.85 6.74
N SER A 170 -6.41 30.23 7.98
CA SER A 170 -5.23 31.05 8.27
C SER A 170 -3.92 30.32 7.92
N ILE A 171 -3.88 28.99 8.12
CA ILE A 171 -2.75 28.17 7.67
C ILE A 171 -2.65 28.18 6.14
N LEU A 172 -3.77 27.95 5.42
CA LEU A 172 -3.79 27.98 3.96
C LEU A 172 -3.38 29.34 3.39
N ASP A 173 -3.80 30.44 4.02
CA ASP A 173 -3.38 31.80 3.65
C ASP A 173 -1.87 32.00 3.82
N SER A 174 -1.29 31.46 4.91
CA SER A 174 0.16 31.52 5.14
C SER A 174 0.95 30.70 4.11
N ILE A 175 0.38 29.56 3.67
CA ILE A 175 0.95 28.71 2.62
C ILE A 175 0.96 29.46 1.29
N GLN A 176 -0.14 30.10 0.89
CA GLN A 176 -0.21 30.86 -0.36
C GLN A 176 0.74 32.05 -0.43
N LYS A 177 1.01 32.71 0.71
CA LYS A 177 1.98 33.81 0.78
C LYS A 177 3.43 33.32 0.64
N SER A 178 3.67 32.01 0.76
CA SER A 178 5.01 31.44 0.67
C SER A 178 5.46 31.32 -0.79
N LYS A 179 6.70 31.71 -1.06
CA LYS A 179 7.29 31.68 -2.42
C LYS A 179 7.60 30.26 -2.91
N GLN A 180 7.77 29.30 -2.00
CA GLN A 180 8.14 27.93 -2.32
C GLN A 180 7.21 26.95 -1.61
N ILE A 181 6.25 26.40 -2.37
CA ILE A 181 5.32 25.36 -1.93
C ILE A 181 5.70 24.07 -2.65
N ARG A 182 5.91 23.00 -1.89
CA ARG A 182 6.20 21.66 -2.43
C ARG A 182 5.31 20.64 -1.76
N ILE A 183 4.84 19.66 -2.55
CA ILE A 183 4.07 18.53 -2.07
C ILE A 183 4.93 17.27 -2.24
N PHE A 184 5.14 16.54 -1.15
CA PHE A 184 5.85 15.27 -1.18
C PHE A 184 4.90 14.14 -0.83
N HIS A 185 4.86 13.11 -1.67
CA HIS A 185 4.20 11.85 -1.33
C HIS A 185 5.20 10.95 -0.60
N LYS A 186 4.80 10.42 0.55
CA LYS A 186 5.61 9.52 1.38
C LYS A 186 4.84 8.23 1.61
N THR A 187 5.57 7.11 1.60
CA THR A 187 5.03 5.80 1.89
C THR A 187 5.97 5.06 2.84
N SER A 188 5.40 4.36 3.82
CA SER A 188 6.12 3.42 4.68
C SER A 188 5.50 2.04 4.57
N TYR A 189 6.35 1.01 4.61
CA TYR A 189 5.95 -0.37 4.40
C TYR A 189 6.25 -1.25 5.61
N ILE A 190 5.31 -2.12 5.98
CA ILE A 190 5.48 -3.17 6.98
C ILE A 190 5.05 -4.49 6.34
N ALA A 191 5.88 -5.52 6.43
CA ALA A 191 5.54 -6.86 6.00
C ALA A 191 5.16 -7.73 7.20
N HIS A 192 3.93 -8.24 7.20
CA HIS A 192 3.40 -9.17 8.18
C HIS A 192 3.45 -10.59 7.62
N TYR A 193 4.12 -11.51 8.31
CA TYR A 193 4.27 -12.90 7.90
C TYR A 193 4.04 -13.84 9.08
N ASN A 194 3.73 -15.10 8.80
CA ASN A 194 3.55 -16.11 9.84
C ASN A 194 4.84 -16.93 10.00
N ASN A 195 5.25 -17.17 11.24
CA ASN A 195 6.36 -18.08 11.53
C ASN A 195 5.93 -19.55 11.35
N ARG A 196 6.85 -20.50 11.54
CA ARG A 196 6.56 -21.95 11.44
C ARG A 196 5.47 -22.43 12.40
N LYS A 197 5.29 -21.75 13.53
CA LYS A 197 4.26 -22.06 14.54
C LYS A 197 2.91 -21.41 14.21
N GLY A 198 2.83 -20.61 13.15
CA GLY A 198 1.63 -19.86 12.78
C GLY A 198 1.47 -18.54 13.54
N GLU A 199 2.44 -18.14 14.36
CA GLU A 199 2.42 -16.86 15.06
C GLU A 199 2.82 -15.74 14.09
N ARG A 200 2.14 -14.60 14.21
CA ARG A 200 2.36 -13.45 13.33
C ARG A 200 3.60 -12.66 13.78
N GLN A 201 4.43 -12.34 12.81
CA GLN A 201 5.62 -11.50 12.94
C GLN A 201 5.53 -10.35 11.94
N HIS A 202 6.24 -9.26 12.21
CA HIS A 202 6.29 -8.11 11.31
C HIS A 202 7.72 -7.60 11.14
N VAL A 203 8.01 -7.01 9.98
CA VAL A 203 9.30 -6.39 9.68
C VAL A 203 9.11 -5.10 8.89
N TYR A 204 9.87 -4.07 9.25
CA TYR A 204 9.88 -2.80 8.52
C TYR A 204 10.61 -2.93 7.19
N MET A 205 10.08 -2.26 6.17
CA MET A 205 10.59 -2.35 4.82
C MET A 205 10.82 -0.98 4.18
N VAL A 206 11.81 -0.93 3.30
CA VAL A 206 12.20 0.24 2.50
C VAL A 206 12.00 -0.08 1.02
N GLU A 207 11.49 0.89 0.26
CA GLU A 207 11.38 0.81 -1.20
C GLU A 207 12.77 1.00 -1.82
N ILE A 208 13.27 -0.04 -2.51
CA ILE A 208 14.53 0.03 -3.29
C ILE A 208 14.24 0.51 -4.71
N ASN A 209 13.20 -0.05 -5.31
CA ASN A 209 12.91 0.15 -6.72
C ASN A 209 11.41 -0.01 -6.99
N ALA A 210 10.92 0.64 -8.04
CA ALA A 210 9.54 0.53 -8.48
C ALA A 210 9.41 0.64 -10.01
N SER A 211 8.45 -0.08 -10.57
CA SER A 211 8.06 0.04 -11.96
C SER A 211 6.70 0.72 -12.04
N ALA A 212 6.66 1.95 -12.57
CA ALA A 212 5.41 2.67 -12.77
C ALA A 212 4.49 1.96 -13.78
N LYS A 213 5.06 1.33 -14.82
CA LYS A 213 4.32 0.65 -15.89
C LYS A 213 3.51 -0.56 -15.38
N GLN A 214 4.09 -1.33 -14.48
CA GLN A 214 3.46 -2.53 -13.90
C GLN A 214 2.91 -2.28 -12.49
N GLN A 215 3.07 -1.06 -11.97
CA GLN A 215 2.77 -0.70 -10.58
C GLN A 215 3.38 -1.70 -9.59
N THR A 216 4.58 -2.20 -9.86
CA THR A 216 5.28 -3.11 -8.94
C THR A 216 6.31 -2.34 -8.12
N VAL A 217 6.54 -2.80 -6.91
CA VAL A 217 7.55 -2.25 -6.01
C VAL A 217 8.38 -3.37 -5.42
N LEU A 218 9.70 -3.18 -5.43
CA LEU A 218 10.68 -4.01 -4.77
C LEU A 218 11.00 -3.36 -3.43
N LEU A 219 10.68 -4.09 -2.37
CA LEU A 219 10.92 -3.73 -0.99
C LEU A 219 12.10 -4.55 -0.45
N GLN A 220 12.84 -3.98 0.50
CA GLN A 220 13.83 -4.70 1.29
C GLN A 220 13.67 -4.43 2.78
N THR A 221 13.94 -5.44 3.61
CA THR A 221 13.93 -5.29 5.07
C THR A 221 14.96 -4.24 5.49
N THR A 222 14.66 -3.47 6.52
CA THR A 222 15.60 -2.47 7.06
C THR A 222 16.94 -3.09 7.49
N THR A 223 16.93 -4.36 7.91
CA THR A 223 18.11 -5.13 8.30
C THR A 223 18.85 -5.77 7.12
N GLN A 224 18.29 -5.72 5.90
CA GLN A 224 18.80 -6.42 4.71
C GLN A 224 18.95 -7.94 4.88
N THR A 225 18.28 -8.51 5.88
CA THR A 225 18.27 -9.94 6.17
C THR A 225 16.89 -10.53 5.90
N THR A 226 16.88 -11.74 5.34
CA THR A 226 15.64 -12.52 5.18
C THR A 226 15.25 -13.11 6.52
N PRO A 227 14.00 -12.94 6.99
CA PRO A 227 13.56 -13.58 8.22
C PRO A 227 13.65 -15.11 8.16
N THR A 228 14.08 -15.76 9.26
CA THR A 228 14.40 -17.20 9.32
C THR A 228 13.23 -18.13 8.94
N ASP A 229 12.00 -17.69 9.18
CA ASP A 229 10.80 -18.49 8.93
C ASP A 229 10.18 -18.29 7.55
N VAL A 230 10.75 -17.41 6.74
CA VAL A 230 10.31 -17.16 5.37
C VAL A 230 11.01 -18.13 4.42
N VAL A 231 10.32 -18.52 3.35
CA VAL A 231 10.91 -19.31 2.25
C VAL A 231 10.84 -18.49 0.96
N PRO A 232 11.92 -17.79 0.57
CA PRO A 232 11.95 -17.03 -0.67
C PRO A 232 11.82 -17.94 -1.90
N LEU A 233 11.10 -17.48 -2.91
CA LEU A 233 10.96 -18.19 -4.18
C LEU A 233 12.05 -17.77 -5.15
N SER A 234 12.52 -18.74 -5.93
CA SER A 234 13.47 -18.48 -7.00
C SER A 234 12.74 -18.20 -8.32
N ILE A 235 13.14 -17.12 -8.99
CA ILE A 235 12.62 -16.78 -10.31
C ILE A 235 13.44 -17.54 -11.35
N MET A 236 12.81 -18.53 -11.99
CA MET A 236 13.47 -19.32 -13.04
C MET A 236 13.53 -18.54 -14.37
N PRO A 237 14.65 -18.62 -15.12
CA PRO A 237 14.89 -17.79 -16.30
C PRO A 237 14.13 -18.25 -17.55
N TRP A 238 13.62 -19.49 -17.59
CA TRP A 238 12.81 -19.99 -18.70
C TRP A 238 11.42 -19.34 -18.73
N LYS A 239 10.69 -19.45 -19.84
CA LYS A 239 9.31 -18.93 -19.92
C LYS A 239 8.36 -19.74 -19.03
N ALA A 240 7.45 -19.03 -18.37
CA ALA A 240 6.38 -19.67 -17.60
C ALA A 240 5.25 -20.12 -18.54
N LYS A 241 4.46 -21.10 -18.11
CA LYS A 241 3.20 -21.43 -18.78
C LYS A 241 2.28 -20.21 -18.73
N SER A 242 1.64 -19.89 -19.86
CA SER A 242 0.66 -18.80 -19.96
C SER A 242 -0.79 -19.29 -19.85
N ASN A 243 -1.03 -20.58 -20.12
CA ASN A 243 -2.36 -21.19 -20.21
C ASN A 243 -2.44 -22.49 -19.38
N GLY A 244 -3.64 -22.79 -18.87
CA GLY A 244 -3.97 -24.02 -18.16
C GLY A 244 -4.04 -23.88 -16.63
N ASP A 245 -4.07 -25.02 -15.94
CA ASP A 245 -4.27 -25.06 -14.49
C ASP A 245 -3.12 -24.41 -13.71
N ALA A 246 -3.49 -23.57 -12.77
CA ALA A 246 -2.61 -22.82 -11.91
C ALA A 246 -3.12 -22.80 -10.46
N LEU A 247 -2.21 -22.44 -9.55
CA LEU A 247 -2.49 -22.25 -8.14
C LEU A 247 -2.13 -20.81 -7.79
N ALA A 248 -2.96 -20.12 -7.01
CA ALA A 248 -2.63 -18.83 -6.46
C ALA A 248 -2.55 -18.90 -4.94
N VAL A 249 -1.63 -18.14 -4.37
CA VAL A 249 -1.48 -18.04 -2.92
C VAL A 249 -1.82 -16.62 -2.54
N GLY A 250 -2.79 -16.44 -1.68
CA GLY A 250 -3.26 -15.11 -1.32
C GLY A 250 -3.82 -15.06 0.08
N TYR A 251 -4.26 -13.87 0.44
CA TYR A 251 -4.98 -13.61 1.67
C TYR A 251 -6.37 -13.13 1.31
N GLY A 252 -7.38 -13.81 1.85
CA GLY A 252 -8.78 -13.41 1.68
C GLY A 252 -9.04 -12.04 2.30
N GLY A 253 -9.86 -11.23 1.64
CA GLY A 253 -10.28 -9.90 2.11
C GLY A 253 -9.31 -8.76 1.78
N LEU A 254 -8.05 -9.02 1.43
CA LEU A 254 -7.09 -7.93 1.15
C LEU A 254 -7.44 -7.10 -0.09
N GLY A 255 -8.13 -7.69 -1.06
CA GLY A 255 -8.59 -6.98 -2.27
C GLY A 255 -9.79 -6.06 -2.04
N ILE A 256 -10.40 -6.08 -0.86
CA ILE A 256 -11.54 -5.23 -0.49
C ILE A 256 -11.11 -4.34 0.69
N PRO A 257 -11.04 -3.00 0.53
CA PRO A 257 -10.59 -2.11 1.60
C PRO A 257 -11.33 -2.28 2.93
N GLU A 258 -12.62 -2.61 2.89
CA GLU A 258 -13.48 -2.80 4.07
C GLU A 258 -13.18 -4.11 4.83
N LEU A 259 -12.63 -5.12 4.14
CA LEU A 259 -12.28 -6.43 4.71
C LEU A 259 -10.78 -6.58 4.95
N ALA A 260 -9.98 -5.64 4.46
CA ALA A 260 -8.53 -5.72 4.50
C ALA A 260 -8.02 -5.57 5.93
N THR A 261 -7.39 -6.63 6.42
CA THR A 261 -6.74 -6.64 7.73
C THR A 261 -5.40 -7.35 7.67
N GLU A 262 -4.45 -6.90 8.50
CA GLU A 262 -3.21 -7.61 8.77
C GLU A 262 -3.46 -9.04 9.29
N LYS A 263 -4.63 -9.28 9.90
CA LYS A 263 -4.98 -10.55 10.57
C LYS A 263 -5.45 -11.68 9.65
N THR A 264 -5.50 -11.45 8.34
CA THR A 264 -6.00 -12.42 7.36
C THR A 264 -5.22 -13.73 7.31
N HIS A 265 -5.88 -14.81 6.91
CA HIS A 265 -5.25 -16.13 6.74
C HIS A 265 -4.84 -16.37 5.30
N CYS A 266 -3.67 -17.00 5.12
CA CYS A 266 -3.16 -17.39 3.82
C CYS A 266 -3.84 -18.67 3.32
N CYS A 267 -4.33 -18.65 2.08
CA CYS A 267 -4.93 -19.79 1.41
C CYS A 267 -4.26 -20.07 0.05
N ILE A 268 -4.36 -21.33 -0.39
CA ILE A 268 -4.00 -21.74 -1.75
C ILE A 268 -5.31 -21.97 -2.50
N LEU A 269 -5.41 -21.38 -3.69
CA LEU A 269 -6.61 -21.36 -4.51
C LEU A 269 -6.27 -21.94 -5.88
N SER A 270 -7.13 -22.79 -6.41
CA SER A 270 -7.02 -23.24 -7.80
C SER A 270 -7.55 -22.15 -8.73
N THR A 271 -6.90 -21.98 -9.87
CA THR A 271 -7.34 -21.07 -10.93
C THR A 271 -6.93 -21.60 -12.29
N VAL A 272 -7.54 -21.06 -13.35
CA VAL A 272 -7.18 -21.36 -14.73
C VAL A 272 -6.59 -20.11 -15.34
N LEU A 273 -5.49 -20.28 -16.08
CA LEU A 273 -4.88 -19.21 -16.84
C LEU A 273 -5.35 -19.27 -18.29
N HIS A 274 -5.79 -18.11 -18.80
CA HIS A 274 -6.10 -17.87 -20.19
C HIS A 274 -5.35 -16.62 -20.66
N ASP A 275 -4.33 -16.82 -21.48
CA ASP A 275 -3.45 -15.78 -22.02
C ASP A 275 -2.93 -14.82 -20.93
N ARG A 276 -2.45 -15.40 -19.81
CA ARG A 276 -1.95 -14.69 -18.62
C ARG A 276 -3.02 -13.91 -17.85
N GLN A 277 -4.29 -14.11 -18.14
CA GLN A 277 -5.38 -13.69 -17.28
C GLN A 277 -5.81 -14.84 -16.37
N HIS A 278 -6.37 -14.49 -15.22
CA HIS A 278 -6.86 -15.45 -14.24
C HIS A 278 -8.30 -15.16 -13.85
N ASP A 279 -9.02 -16.21 -13.42
CA ASP A 279 -10.41 -16.10 -12.95
C ASP A 279 -10.52 -15.94 -11.42
N LEU A 280 -9.41 -15.64 -10.73
CA LEU A 280 -9.41 -15.44 -9.28
C LEU A 280 -10.31 -14.25 -8.88
N PRO A 281 -11.25 -14.46 -7.95
CA PRO A 281 -11.95 -13.36 -7.30
C PRO A 281 -10.99 -12.50 -6.48
N THR A 282 -11.10 -11.18 -6.60
CA THR A 282 -10.31 -10.20 -5.83
C THR A 282 -10.48 -10.35 -4.32
N VAL A 283 -11.62 -10.89 -3.89
CA VAL A 283 -11.92 -11.21 -2.48
C VAL A 283 -11.01 -12.31 -1.93
N LEU A 284 -10.62 -13.28 -2.76
CA LEU A 284 -9.85 -14.44 -2.32
C LEU A 284 -8.35 -14.25 -2.52
N ALA A 285 -7.96 -13.57 -3.60
CA ALA A 285 -6.58 -13.22 -3.89
C ALA A 285 -6.48 -11.74 -4.29
N GLY A 286 -5.98 -10.92 -3.37
CA GLY A 286 -5.69 -9.51 -3.64
C GLY A 286 -4.52 -9.31 -4.61
N ALA A 287 -4.27 -8.06 -4.98
CA ALA A 287 -3.14 -7.69 -5.83
C ALA A 287 -1.79 -8.10 -5.19
N GLY A 288 -0.86 -8.57 -6.02
CA GLY A 288 0.46 -9.04 -5.62
C GLY A 288 0.51 -10.51 -5.18
N SER A 289 -0.59 -11.23 -5.29
CA SER A 289 -0.65 -12.65 -4.95
C SER A 289 0.15 -13.48 -5.97
N PRO A 290 1.08 -14.36 -5.56
CA PRO A 290 1.83 -15.17 -6.50
C PRO A 290 0.96 -16.26 -7.11
N VAL A 291 1.16 -16.47 -8.40
CA VAL A 291 0.54 -17.52 -9.21
C VAL A 291 1.61 -18.55 -9.55
N PHE A 292 1.28 -19.82 -9.41
CA PHE A 292 2.12 -20.99 -9.62
C PHE A 292 1.48 -21.90 -10.66
N SER A 293 2.29 -22.68 -11.36
CA SER A 293 1.79 -23.83 -12.13
C SER A 293 1.19 -24.88 -11.20
N SER A 294 0.35 -25.78 -11.71
CA SER A 294 -0.07 -26.99 -10.98
C SER A 294 1.10 -27.77 -10.34
N GLY A 295 2.25 -27.79 -11.02
CA GLY A 295 3.50 -28.37 -10.50
C GLY A 295 4.31 -27.46 -9.57
N GLY A 296 3.75 -26.39 -8.99
CA GLY A 296 4.39 -25.58 -7.96
C GLY A 296 5.53 -24.64 -8.35
N ARG A 297 5.68 -24.29 -9.63
CA ARG A 297 6.65 -23.29 -10.10
C ARG A 297 5.99 -21.92 -10.21
N LEU A 298 6.65 -20.88 -9.70
CA LEU A 298 6.18 -19.49 -9.81
C LEU A 298 6.02 -19.09 -11.30
N ILE A 299 4.85 -18.56 -11.66
CA ILE A 299 4.51 -17.99 -12.97
C ILE A 299 4.65 -16.47 -12.93
N GLY A 300 4.23 -15.85 -11.83
CA GLY A 300 4.17 -14.40 -11.69
C GLY A 300 3.38 -13.95 -10.48
N ILE A 301 2.97 -12.69 -10.45
CA ILE A 301 2.09 -12.12 -9.41
C ILE A 301 0.86 -11.45 -10.04
N THR A 302 -0.25 -11.41 -9.32
CA THR A 302 -1.51 -10.83 -9.80
C THR A 302 -1.50 -9.30 -9.78
N GLN A 303 -2.07 -8.69 -10.81
CA GLN A 303 -2.44 -7.27 -10.86
C GLN A 303 -3.76 -7.12 -11.62
N GLY A 304 -4.84 -6.80 -10.91
CA GLY A 304 -6.19 -6.82 -11.49
C GLY A 304 -6.54 -8.23 -11.97
N LYS A 305 -6.83 -8.39 -13.26
CA LYS A 305 -7.08 -9.69 -13.90
C LYS A 305 -5.84 -10.32 -14.56
N HIS A 306 -4.71 -9.62 -14.58
CA HIS A 306 -3.52 -10.04 -15.31
C HIS A 306 -2.44 -10.58 -14.36
N VAL A 307 -1.61 -11.48 -14.87
CA VAL A 307 -0.40 -11.95 -14.20
C VAL A 307 0.82 -11.22 -14.76
N ILE A 308 1.51 -10.48 -13.90
CA ILE A 308 2.84 -9.91 -14.18
C ILE A 308 3.85 -11.05 -14.18
N ASP A 309 4.54 -11.22 -15.29
CA ASP A 309 5.41 -12.38 -15.49
C ASP A 309 6.76 -12.25 -14.76
N ARG A 310 7.46 -13.38 -14.67
CA ARG A 310 8.80 -13.46 -14.08
C ARG A 310 9.83 -12.52 -14.71
N THR A 311 9.78 -12.30 -16.03
CA THR A 311 10.77 -11.46 -16.72
C THR A 311 10.61 -10.00 -16.32
N GLN A 312 9.37 -9.56 -16.17
CA GLN A 312 8.98 -8.26 -15.66
C GLN A 312 9.39 -8.07 -14.20
N LEU A 313 9.25 -9.11 -13.37
CA LEU A 313 9.74 -9.09 -11.99
C LEU A 313 11.27 -9.01 -11.91
N LEU A 314 12.00 -9.72 -12.78
CA LEU A 314 13.46 -9.66 -12.84
C LEU A 314 14.00 -8.26 -13.20
N ASP A 315 13.26 -7.48 -13.99
CA ASP A 315 13.64 -6.10 -14.31
C ASP A 315 13.64 -5.18 -13.06
N LEU A 316 12.92 -5.55 -11.99
CA LEU A 316 13.01 -4.82 -10.73
C LEU A 316 14.36 -5.03 -10.03
N PHE A 317 15.00 -6.18 -10.23
CA PHE A 317 16.31 -6.49 -9.63
C PHE A 317 17.48 -6.02 -10.52
N SER A 318 17.26 -5.76 -11.81
CA SER A 318 18.30 -5.31 -12.75
C SER A 318 18.70 -3.84 -12.51
N LYS A 319 17.75 -3.01 -12.08
CA LYS A 319 17.92 -1.59 -11.80
C LYS A 319 18.33 -1.28 -10.36
N GLU A 320 18.73 -2.31 -9.59
CA GLU A 320 19.51 -2.09 -8.38
C GLU A 320 20.80 -1.39 -8.80
N GLY A 321 20.82 -0.07 -8.69
CA GLY A 321 22.04 0.70 -8.83
C GLY A 321 23.12 0.03 -7.98
N LYS A 322 24.26 -0.24 -8.62
CA LYS A 322 25.52 -0.50 -7.90
C LYS A 322 25.67 0.57 -6.80
N PRO A 323 26.22 0.20 -5.64
CA PRO A 323 26.34 1.10 -4.48
C PRO A 323 26.83 2.51 -4.84
#